data_AF-A0A519IB71-F1
#
_entry.id   AF-A0A519IB71-F1
#
_cell.length_a   1.000
_cell.length_b   1.000
_cell.length_c   1.000
_cell.angle_alpha   90.00
_cell.angle_beta   90.00
_cell.angle_gamma   90.00
#
_symmetry.space_group_name_H-M   'P 1'
#
loop_
_entity.id
_entity.type
_entity.pdbx_description
1 polymer ?
#
loop_
_entity_poly.entity_id
_entity_poly.type
_entity_poly.pdbx_seq_one_letter_code
_entity_poly.pdbx_strand_id
1 'polypeptide(L)'
;MFLKRIAVAAVFMGALAAHAFAPQAGTWVVSSELDGKPGRGLAIDVQNDTFVMQMYAYENSGQPTFYLATGKISDDKVAAPLVRYTGGRYLGSGALSGKEAGSAGTVTFRFTSGATGFITLPGEPEKAISRFNFGYPFAASSLMGLWTLTSLGSEGLITDAVQLTSNLGATSTGNGLVATSNGLFGCEHQTSGAQVGNVLCVKINAQGQLLRAYVFFYSVNEGEGFSRLSGSGAQQLLSIRRLTTPQNVGTGLIYKAGEQQPAQEHPALRFHLGNVAADGFAD
;
A
#
# COMPACT_ATOMS: atom_id res chain seq x y z
N MET A 1 -14.47 0.73 -58.00
CA MET A 1 -15.30 1.12 -56.84
C MET A 1 -14.93 0.20 -55.69
N PHE A 2 -13.91 0.57 -54.89
CA PHE A 2 -14.04 1.03 -53.50
C PHE A 2 -14.94 0.10 -52.67
N LEU A 3 -14.50 -0.55 -51.58
CA LEU A 3 -14.01 0.07 -50.35
C LEU A 3 -12.89 -0.75 -49.68
N LYS A 4 -11.83 -0.05 -49.26
CA LYS A 4 -10.84 -0.54 -48.28
C LYS A 4 -11.49 -0.56 -46.89
N ARG A 5 -11.48 -1.71 -46.21
CA ARG A 5 -11.81 -1.79 -44.77
C ARG A 5 -10.60 -1.29 -43.99
N ILE A 6 -10.68 -0.07 -43.47
CA ILE A 6 -9.71 0.46 -42.52
C ILE A 6 -10.04 -0.15 -41.16
N ALA A 7 -9.15 -1.00 -40.65
CA ALA A 7 -9.17 -1.41 -39.26
C ALA A 7 -8.66 -0.22 -38.42
N VAL A 8 -9.56 0.44 -37.71
CA VAL A 8 -9.18 1.41 -36.68
C VAL A 8 -8.89 0.60 -35.41
N ALA A 9 -7.60 0.33 -35.17
CA ALA A 9 -7.14 -0.07 -33.85
C ALA A 9 -7.25 1.17 -32.93
N ALA A 10 -8.35 1.27 -32.18
CA ALA A 10 -8.47 2.25 -31.11
C ALA A 10 -7.59 1.79 -29.95
N VAL A 11 -6.36 2.31 -29.90
CA VAL A 11 -5.52 2.27 -28.70
C VAL A 11 -6.21 3.17 -27.67
N PHE A 12 -6.98 2.58 -26.77
CA PHE A 12 -7.42 3.27 -25.56
C PHE A 12 -6.21 3.44 -24.64
N MET A 13 -5.45 4.52 -24.83
CA MET A 13 -4.70 5.11 -23.73
C MET A 13 -5.74 5.67 -22.77
N GLY A 14 -6.16 4.85 -21.81
CA GLY A 14 -6.75 5.37 -20.59
C GLY A 14 -5.73 6.33 -19.99
N ALA A 15 -6.09 7.61 -19.90
CA ALA A 15 -5.31 8.56 -19.14
C ALA A 15 -5.28 8.02 -17.70
N LEU A 16 -4.13 7.48 -17.27
CA LEU A 16 -3.88 7.37 -15.84
C LEU A 16 -3.99 8.81 -15.32
N ALA A 17 -5.07 9.11 -14.60
CA ALA A 17 -5.07 10.29 -13.77
C ALA A 17 -3.82 10.17 -12.90
N ALA A 18 -2.89 11.11 -13.05
CA ALA A 18 -1.74 11.20 -12.17
C ALA A 18 -2.29 11.45 -10.77
N HIS A 19 -2.39 10.38 -9.98
CA HIS A 19 -2.86 10.46 -8.62
C HIS A 19 -1.75 11.04 -7.78
N ALA A 20 -2.09 12.09 -7.02
CA ALA A 20 -1.14 12.63 -6.08
C ALA A 20 -1.03 11.73 -4.87
N PHE A 21 0.09 11.01 -4.74
CA PHE A 21 0.32 10.08 -3.64
C PHE A 21 1.05 10.77 -2.50
N ALA A 22 0.50 10.67 -1.30
CA ALA A 22 1.25 10.91 -0.08
C ALA A 22 1.90 9.58 0.35
N PRO A 23 3.22 9.53 0.60
CA PRO A 23 3.85 8.32 1.11
C PRO A 23 3.30 7.99 2.50
N GLN A 24 3.15 6.70 2.78
CA GLN A 24 2.83 6.22 4.12
C GLN A 24 3.94 6.59 5.10
N ALA A 25 3.51 7.02 6.29
CA ALA A 25 4.43 7.30 7.38
C ALA A 25 5.16 6.02 7.86
N GLY A 26 6.41 6.18 8.26
CA GLY A 26 7.21 5.18 8.97
C GLY A 26 8.50 4.80 8.26
N THR A 27 8.96 3.56 8.46
CA THR A 27 10.28 3.09 7.98
C THR A 27 10.25 2.68 6.51
N TRP A 28 11.22 3.16 5.76
CA TRP A 28 11.45 2.91 4.35
C TRP A 28 12.87 2.40 4.14
N VAL A 29 13.07 1.66 3.06
CA VAL A 29 14.37 1.07 2.70
C VAL A 29 14.66 1.35 1.23
N VAL A 30 15.95 1.42 0.90
CA VAL A 30 16.40 1.29 -0.49
C VAL A 30 16.27 -0.17 -0.87
N SER A 31 15.38 -0.48 -1.81
CA SER A 31 14.91 -1.85 -2.02
C SER A 31 16.03 -2.81 -2.43
N SER A 32 17.04 -2.31 -3.17
CA SER A 32 18.21 -3.10 -3.58
C SER A 32 19.22 -3.36 -2.46
N GLU A 33 19.07 -2.72 -1.29
CA GLU A 33 19.99 -2.81 -0.15
C GLU A 33 19.41 -3.71 0.97
N LEU A 34 18.30 -4.41 0.70
CA LEU A 34 17.65 -5.30 1.67
C LEU A 34 18.28 -6.71 1.67
N ASP A 35 19.52 -6.81 2.17
CA ASP A 35 20.27 -8.07 2.24
C ASP A 35 20.47 -8.61 3.67
N GLY A 36 19.83 -7.99 4.66
CA GLY A 36 19.91 -8.34 6.07
C GLY A 36 21.18 -7.83 6.78
N LYS A 37 22.03 -7.05 6.11
CA LYS A 37 23.22 -6.45 6.73
C LYS A 37 22.97 -5.01 7.17
N PRO A 38 23.76 -4.51 8.14
CA PRO A 38 23.73 -3.10 8.50
C PRO A 38 24.08 -2.22 7.30
N GLY A 39 23.32 -1.14 7.13
CA GLY A 39 23.51 -0.18 6.06
C GLY A 39 22.80 1.12 6.41
N ARG A 40 22.03 1.65 5.48
CA ARG A 40 21.26 2.87 5.66
C ARG A 40 19.76 2.59 5.58
N GLY A 41 18.98 3.52 6.09
CA GLY A 41 17.53 3.48 5.99
C GLY A 41 16.95 4.84 6.26
N LEU A 42 15.67 4.97 5.97
CA LEU A 42 14.95 6.22 6.05
C LEU A 42 13.65 6.04 6.83
N ALA A 43 13.25 7.07 7.57
CA ALA A 43 11.89 7.22 8.05
C ALA A 43 11.29 8.43 7.34
N ILE A 44 10.10 8.28 6.78
CA ILE A 44 9.36 9.34 6.09
C ILE A 44 8.08 9.60 6.85
N ASP A 45 7.71 10.88 6.98
CA ASP A 45 6.42 11.32 7.46
C ASP A 45 5.98 12.56 6.67
N VAL A 46 4.68 12.71 6.46
CA VAL A 46 4.07 13.86 5.78
C VAL A 46 2.91 14.36 6.63
N GLN A 47 2.97 15.63 7.02
CA GLN A 47 1.89 16.32 7.71
C GLN A 47 1.39 17.47 6.84
N ASN A 48 0.15 17.37 6.37
CA ASN A 48 -0.39 18.21 5.31
C ASN A 48 0.48 18.10 4.04
N ASP A 49 1.22 19.14 3.71
CA ASP A 49 2.16 19.23 2.59
C ASP A 49 3.62 19.27 3.07
N THR A 50 3.86 19.16 4.38
CA THR A 50 5.20 19.22 4.97
C THR A 50 5.77 17.82 5.05
N PHE A 51 6.80 17.58 4.25
CA PHE A 51 7.54 16.33 4.21
C PHE A 51 8.72 16.39 5.17
N VAL A 52 8.91 15.31 5.94
CA VAL A 52 10.09 15.09 6.77
C VAL A 52 10.65 13.71 6.46
N MET A 53 11.96 13.64 6.22
CA MET A 53 12.70 12.39 6.10
C MET A 53 13.89 12.40 7.04
N GLN A 54 14.03 11.33 7.81
CA GLN A 54 15.14 11.06 8.70
C GLN A 54 15.93 9.89 8.13
N MET A 55 17.20 10.09 7.80
CA MET A 55 18.08 9.04 7.29
C MET A 55 19.13 8.71 8.33
N TYR A 56 19.36 7.43 8.61
CA TYR A 56 20.60 6.97 9.24
C TYR A 56 21.51 6.41 8.16
N ALA A 57 22.80 6.74 8.22
CA ALA A 57 23.79 6.31 7.25
C ALA A 57 25.21 6.43 7.81
N TYR A 58 26.20 6.31 6.95
CA TYR A 58 27.62 6.48 7.27
C TYR A 58 28.23 7.58 6.40
N GLU A 59 29.16 8.36 6.96
CA GLU A 59 29.99 9.28 6.19
C GLU A 59 31.06 8.53 5.40
N ASN A 60 31.75 9.22 4.50
CA ASN A 60 32.87 8.64 3.74
C ASN A 60 34.01 8.11 4.64
N SER A 61 34.10 8.61 5.88
CA SER A 61 35.01 8.15 6.92
C SER A 61 34.58 6.83 7.57
N GLY A 62 33.39 6.32 7.24
CA GLY A 62 32.78 5.14 7.86
C GLY A 62 32.10 5.44 9.21
N GLN A 63 32.11 6.68 9.68
CA GLN A 63 31.44 7.05 10.93
C GLN A 63 29.91 7.10 10.74
N PRO A 64 29.12 6.56 11.69
CA PRO A 64 27.67 6.65 11.62
C PRO A 64 27.22 8.10 11.79
N THR A 65 26.17 8.47 11.07
CA THR A 65 25.59 9.81 11.08
C THR A 65 24.10 9.74 10.78
N PHE A 66 23.41 10.86 10.97
CA PHE A 66 22.02 11.00 10.56
C PHE A 66 21.82 12.29 9.76
N TYR A 67 20.86 12.24 8.85
CA TYR A 67 20.46 13.37 8.04
C TYR A 67 18.96 13.64 8.20
N LEU A 68 18.59 14.90 8.10
CA LEU A 68 17.21 15.35 8.02
C LEU A 68 16.99 16.03 6.68
N ALA A 69 15.89 15.69 6.00
CA ALA A 69 15.39 16.46 4.88
C ALA A 69 13.97 16.92 5.20
N THR A 70 13.76 18.24 5.17
CA THR A 70 12.44 18.85 5.37
C THR A 70 12.11 19.67 4.13
N GLY A 71 10.91 19.48 3.60
CA GLY A 71 10.48 20.16 2.37
C GLY A 71 8.98 20.15 2.20
N LYS A 72 8.53 20.61 1.04
CA LYS A 72 7.14 20.47 0.62
C LYS A 72 6.99 19.27 -0.30
N ILE A 73 5.93 18.50 -0.13
CA ILE A 73 5.48 17.53 -1.13
C ILE A 73 4.43 18.17 -2.02
N SER A 74 4.58 18.01 -3.34
CA SER A 74 3.61 18.46 -4.34
C SER A 74 3.50 17.38 -5.41
N ASP A 75 2.27 17.02 -5.75
CA ASP A 75 1.85 15.98 -6.70
C ASP A 75 2.34 14.55 -6.43
N ASP A 76 3.48 14.33 -5.79
CA ASP A 76 4.16 13.04 -5.51
C ASP A 76 5.68 13.25 -5.35
N LYS A 77 6.16 14.48 -5.54
CA LYS A 77 7.58 14.83 -5.57
C LYS A 77 7.98 15.67 -4.40
N VAL A 78 9.23 15.47 -4.01
CA VAL A 78 9.92 16.29 -3.01
C VAL A 78 11.32 16.61 -3.53
N ALA A 79 11.77 17.83 -3.30
CA ALA A 79 13.17 18.20 -3.36
C ALA A 79 13.50 18.97 -2.08
N ALA A 80 14.52 18.51 -1.34
CA ALA A 80 14.87 19.09 -0.05
C ALA A 80 16.38 18.99 0.21
N PRO A 81 16.97 19.93 0.96
CA PRO A 81 18.35 19.79 1.42
C PRO A 81 18.47 18.61 2.38
N LEU A 82 19.51 17.80 2.20
CA LEU A 82 19.85 16.69 3.09
C LEU A 82 20.85 17.22 4.14
N VAL A 83 20.33 17.62 5.30
CA VAL A 83 21.07 18.36 6.32
C VAL A 83 21.60 17.41 7.40
N ARG A 84 22.86 17.61 7.81
CA ARG A 84 23.50 16.89 8.90
C ARG A 84 23.60 17.78 10.13
N TYR A 85 23.52 17.19 11.33
CA TYR A 85 23.63 17.90 12.60
C TYR A 85 24.77 17.32 13.45
N THR A 86 25.28 18.12 14.39
CA THR A 86 26.35 17.72 15.33
C THR A 86 26.20 18.36 16.71
N GLY A 87 26.89 17.82 17.71
CA GLY A 87 26.96 18.37 19.07
C GLY A 87 25.67 18.26 19.90
N GLY A 88 24.73 17.41 19.49
CA GLY A 88 23.43 17.24 20.14
C GLY A 88 23.45 16.41 21.42
N ARG A 89 22.29 16.35 22.09
CA ARG A 89 22.05 15.48 23.25
C ARG A 89 22.28 14.02 22.86
N TYR A 90 23.11 13.32 23.63
CA TYR A 90 23.38 11.89 23.50
C TYR A 90 22.78 11.10 24.68
N LEU A 91 22.69 9.78 24.53
CA LEU A 91 22.12 8.89 25.55
C LEU A 91 22.85 9.05 26.89
N GLY A 92 22.11 9.43 27.94
CA GLY A 92 22.66 9.64 29.29
C GLY A 92 23.31 11.00 29.53
N SER A 93 23.31 11.91 28.55
CA SER A 93 23.80 13.29 28.73
C SER A 93 22.77 14.22 29.39
N GLY A 94 23.24 15.38 29.87
CA GLY A 94 22.38 16.48 30.29
C GLY A 94 21.69 17.21 29.13
N ALA A 95 21.09 18.36 29.41
CA ALA A 95 20.48 19.17 28.36
C ALA A 95 21.55 19.74 27.43
N LEU A 96 21.50 19.36 26.15
CA LEU A 96 22.34 19.87 25.07
C LEU A 96 21.50 20.07 23.81
N SER A 97 21.87 21.05 23.00
CA SER A 97 21.24 21.33 21.70
C SER A 97 22.26 21.10 20.59
N GLY A 98 21.84 20.34 19.57
CA GLY A 98 22.64 20.20 18.36
C GLY A 98 22.60 21.46 17.52
N LYS A 99 23.52 21.53 16.56
CA LYS A 99 23.53 22.56 15.52
C LYS A 99 23.68 21.92 14.15
N GLU A 100 23.23 22.61 13.13
CA GLU A 100 23.50 22.23 11.75
C GLU A 100 25.02 22.19 11.52
N ALA A 101 25.48 21.09 10.91
CA ALA A 101 26.88 20.84 10.61
C ALA A 101 27.19 21.00 9.11
N GLY A 102 26.15 21.10 8.27
CA GLY A 102 26.23 21.26 6.83
C GLY A 102 25.18 20.43 6.08
N SER A 103 25.22 20.48 4.75
CA SER A 103 24.33 19.71 3.86
C SER A 103 25.14 18.81 2.92
N ALA A 104 24.65 17.60 2.70
CA ALA A 104 25.18 16.67 1.70
C ALA A 104 24.74 17.02 0.26
N GLY A 105 23.81 17.98 0.09
CA GLY A 105 23.22 18.35 -1.19
C GLY A 105 21.70 18.25 -1.18
N THR A 106 21.08 18.28 -2.36
CA THR A 106 19.63 18.12 -2.51
C THR A 106 19.28 16.66 -2.72
N VAL A 107 18.38 16.11 -1.89
CA VAL A 107 17.73 14.82 -2.13
C VAL A 107 16.42 15.05 -2.86
N THR A 108 16.10 14.19 -3.83
CA THR A 108 14.81 14.20 -4.51
C THR A 108 14.06 12.89 -4.34
N PHE A 109 12.73 13.00 -4.33
CA PHE A 109 11.81 11.87 -4.27
C PHE A 109 10.77 11.99 -5.37
N ARG A 110 10.34 10.83 -5.90
CA ARG A 110 9.10 10.68 -6.65
C ARG A 110 8.37 9.42 -6.16
N PHE A 111 7.18 9.58 -5.61
CA PHE A 111 6.38 8.46 -5.12
C PHE A 111 5.54 7.89 -6.25
N THR A 112 5.52 6.56 -6.35
CA THR A 112 4.65 5.86 -7.31
C THR A 112 3.42 5.27 -6.65
N SER A 113 3.41 5.22 -5.32
CA SER A 113 2.28 4.85 -4.49
C SER A 113 2.54 5.25 -3.03
N GLY A 114 1.58 5.06 -2.13
CA GLY A 114 1.82 5.20 -0.69
C GLY A 114 2.92 4.28 -0.13
N ALA A 115 3.31 3.19 -0.81
CA ALA A 115 4.30 2.23 -0.31
C ALA A 115 5.56 2.08 -1.19
N THR A 116 5.62 2.73 -2.35
CA THR A 116 6.74 2.62 -3.30
C THR A 116 7.10 3.97 -3.91
N GLY A 117 8.37 4.13 -4.24
CA GLY A 117 8.85 5.32 -4.92
C GLY A 117 10.30 5.21 -5.30
N PHE A 118 10.88 6.35 -5.63
CA PHE A 118 12.28 6.47 -5.98
C PHE A 118 12.92 7.64 -5.24
N ILE A 119 14.18 7.47 -4.87
CA ILE A 119 15.02 8.47 -4.23
C ILE A 119 16.25 8.72 -5.10
N THR A 120 16.64 9.99 -5.25
CA THR A 120 17.97 10.36 -5.75
C THR A 120 18.70 11.08 -4.63
N LEU A 121 19.70 10.42 -4.07
CA LEU A 121 20.58 11.00 -3.06
C LEU A 121 21.71 11.79 -3.73
N PRO A 122 22.27 12.81 -3.07
CA PRO A 122 23.37 13.57 -3.63
C PRO A 122 24.55 12.68 -4.04
N GLY A 123 24.96 12.76 -5.32
CA GLY A 123 26.07 11.98 -5.86
C GLY A 123 25.76 10.51 -6.16
N GLU A 124 24.50 10.07 -6.05
CA GLU A 124 24.08 8.71 -6.39
C GLU A 124 23.08 8.70 -7.56
N PRO A 125 23.05 7.62 -8.37
CA PRO A 125 21.95 7.41 -9.29
C PRO A 125 20.63 7.21 -8.54
N GLU A 126 19.51 7.39 -9.23
CA GLU A 126 18.18 7.13 -8.68
C GLU A 126 18.05 5.66 -8.25
N LYS A 127 17.48 5.43 -7.06
CA LYS A 127 17.24 4.09 -6.50
C LYS A 127 15.78 3.92 -6.12
N ALA A 128 15.26 2.70 -6.30
CA ALA A 128 13.93 2.33 -5.81
C ALA A 128 13.92 2.27 -4.27
N ILE A 129 12.84 2.79 -3.69
CA ILE A 129 12.55 2.71 -2.26
C ILE A 129 11.18 2.09 -2.03
N SER A 130 11.03 1.41 -0.89
CA SER A 130 9.76 0.83 -0.47
C SER A 130 9.53 0.96 1.02
N ARG A 131 8.25 1.05 1.41
CA ARG A 131 7.83 1.01 2.81
C ARG A 131 8.24 -0.35 3.39
N PHE A 132 9.04 -0.33 4.45
CA PHE A 132 9.62 -1.54 5.00
C PHE A 132 8.56 -2.47 5.60
N ASN A 133 8.57 -3.72 5.14
CA ASN A 133 7.74 -4.79 5.66
C ASN A 133 8.52 -5.54 6.76
N PHE A 134 7.99 -5.54 7.99
CA PHE A 134 8.60 -6.19 9.16
C PHE A 134 8.40 -7.72 9.21
N GLY A 135 8.54 -8.39 8.07
CA GLY A 135 8.38 -9.85 7.98
C GLY A 135 6.94 -10.35 7.97
N TYR A 136 5.98 -9.50 7.65
CA TYR A 136 4.59 -9.91 7.42
C TYR A 136 4.49 -10.65 6.09
N PRO A 137 4.07 -11.92 6.10
CA PRO A 137 4.06 -12.75 4.89
C PRO A 137 2.95 -12.34 3.92
N PHE A 138 3.22 -12.50 2.62
CA PHE A 138 2.20 -12.50 1.57
C PHE A 138 1.43 -13.83 1.61
N ALA A 139 0.53 -13.97 2.59
CA ALA A 139 -0.17 -15.21 2.89
C ALA A 139 -1.60 -14.92 3.35
N ALA A 140 -2.51 -15.87 3.17
CA ALA A 140 -3.91 -15.71 3.60
C ALA A 140 -4.06 -15.24 5.05
N SER A 141 -3.26 -15.76 5.98
CA SER A 141 -3.30 -15.36 7.40
C SER A 141 -3.03 -13.86 7.62
N SER A 142 -2.30 -13.20 6.72
CA SER A 142 -2.04 -11.75 6.80
C SER A 142 -3.19 -10.89 6.29
N LEU A 143 -4.32 -11.48 5.87
CA LEU A 143 -5.58 -10.79 5.57
C LEU A 143 -6.59 -10.87 6.71
N MET A 144 -6.41 -11.76 7.69
CA MET A 144 -7.32 -11.90 8.84
C MET A 144 -7.42 -10.61 9.64
N GLY A 145 -8.59 -10.27 10.16
CA GLY A 145 -8.82 -9.09 11.02
C GLY A 145 -9.93 -8.18 10.52
N LEU A 146 -10.15 -7.09 11.26
CA LEU A 146 -11.09 -6.04 10.90
C LEU A 146 -10.43 -5.02 9.99
N TRP A 147 -11.06 -4.72 8.86
CA TRP A 147 -10.59 -3.76 7.87
C TRP A 147 -11.66 -2.72 7.58
N THR A 148 -11.21 -1.52 7.27
CA THR A 148 -12.01 -0.48 6.62
C THR A 148 -11.48 -0.29 5.22
N LEU A 149 -12.39 -0.28 4.24
CA LEU A 149 -12.12 -0.06 2.83
C LEU A 149 -12.93 1.17 2.42
N THR A 150 -12.26 2.29 2.20
CA THR A 150 -12.90 3.56 1.88
C THR A 150 -12.63 3.91 0.43
N SER A 151 -13.69 3.88 -0.37
CA SER A 151 -13.69 4.25 -1.78
C SER A 151 -14.10 5.72 -1.95
N LEU A 152 -13.40 6.44 -2.81
CA LEU A 152 -13.61 7.85 -3.12
C LEU A 152 -13.57 8.06 -4.63
N GLY A 153 -14.57 8.75 -5.18
CA GLY A 153 -14.54 9.20 -6.56
C GLY A 153 -15.91 9.65 -7.06
N SER A 154 -16.21 9.35 -8.32
CA SER A 154 -17.48 9.69 -8.96
C SER A 154 -18.71 9.07 -8.27
N GLU A 155 -18.53 7.99 -7.54
CA GLU A 155 -19.59 7.31 -6.76
C GLU A 155 -19.80 7.95 -5.38
N GLY A 156 -19.05 9.01 -5.06
CA GLY A 156 -19.01 9.62 -3.73
C GLY A 156 -18.09 8.89 -2.77
N LEU A 157 -18.31 9.10 -1.47
CA LEU A 157 -17.56 8.44 -0.40
C LEU A 157 -18.33 7.19 0.06
N ILE A 158 -17.70 6.03 -0.06
CA ILE A 158 -18.30 4.75 0.34
C ILE A 158 -17.29 4.00 1.22
N THR A 159 -17.74 3.55 2.39
CA THR A 159 -16.88 2.79 3.30
C THR A 159 -17.51 1.43 3.61
N ASP A 160 -16.71 0.39 3.45
CA ASP A 160 -17.02 -0.96 3.93
C ASP A 160 -16.15 -1.28 5.15
N ALA A 161 -16.78 -1.79 6.21
CA ALA A 161 -16.08 -2.36 7.35
C ALA A 161 -16.30 -3.88 7.34
N VAL A 162 -15.21 -4.65 7.27
CA VAL A 162 -15.27 -6.10 7.06
C VAL A 162 -14.38 -6.82 8.06
N GLN A 163 -14.91 -7.85 8.70
CA GLN A 163 -14.14 -8.71 9.59
C GLN A 163 -13.83 -10.03 8.88
N LEU A 164 -12.58 -10.19 8.47
CA LEU A 164 -12.07 -11.38 7.79
C LEU A 164 -11.63 -12.40 8.84
N THR A 165 -12.36 -13.52 8.92
CA THR A 165 -12.24 -14.48 10.02
C THR A 165 -12.03 -15.92 9.59
N SER A 166 -12.25 -16.24 8.32
CA SER A 166 -12.29 -17.63 7.88
C SER A 166 -11.46 -17.82 6.63
N ASN A 167 -10.41 -18.65 6.73
CA ASN A 167 -9.61 -19.07 5.58
C ASN A 167 -10.29 -20.29 4.93
N LEU A 168 -10.68 -20.13 3.67
CA LEU A 168 -11.44 -21.09 2.88
C LEU A 168 -10.56 -21.80 1.83
N GLY A 169 -9.23 -21.68 1.95
CA GLY A 169 -8.29 -22.26 1.01
C GLY A 169 -8.15 -21.47 -0.29
N ALA A 170 -7.11 -21.80 -1.05
CA ALA A 170 -6.73 -21.06 -2.26
C ALA A 170 -7.76 -21.16 -3.38
N THR A 171 -7.97 -20.07 -4.11
CA THR A 171 -8.59 -20.14 -5.44
C THR A 171 -7.55 -20.49 -6.51
N SER A 172 -7.99 -20.58 -7.78
CA SER A 172 -7.10 -20.87 -8.90
C SER A 172 -6.05 -19.80 -9.16
N THR A 173 -6.27 -18.57 -8.69
CA THR A 173 -5.41 -17.40 -8.98
C THR A 173 -4.71 -16.84 -7.76
N GLY A 174 -5.00 -17.34 -6.56
CA GLY A 174 -4.48 -16.81 -5.31
C GLY A 174 -3.97 -17.88 -4.34
N ASN A 175 -3.63 -17.44 -3.12
CA ASN A 175 -2.97 -18.28 -2.11
C ASN A 175 -3.81 -18.61 -0.87
N GLY A 176 -5.10 -18.24 -0.87
CA GLY A 176 -6.03 -18.50 0.22
C GLY A 176 -7.08 -17.40 0.38
N LEU A 177 -8.33 -17.73 0.08
CA LEU A 177 -9.48 -16.86 0.27
C LEU A 177 -9.79 -16.72 1.76
N VAL A 178 -9.67 -15.51 2.29
CA VAL A 178 -10.16 -15.17 3.63
C VAL A 178 -11.46 -14.41 3.52
N ALA A 179 -12.51 -14.90 4.16
CA ALA A 179 -13.85 -14.37 4.08
C ALA A 179 -14.41 -13.91 5.43
N THR A 180 -15.47 -13.11 5.35
CA THR A 180 -16.37 -12.81 6.47
C THR A 180 -17.16 -14.05 6.88
N SER A 181 -17.62 -14.09 8.13
CA SER A 181 -18.40 -15.21 8.68
C SER A 181 -19.67 -15.55 7.89
N ASN A 182 -20.28 -14.54 7.26
CA ASN A 182 -21.47 -14.72 6.41
C ASN A 182 -21.15 -15.09 4.95
N GLY A 183 -19.87 -15.20 4.57
CA GLY A 183 -19.45 -15.59 3.22
C GLY A 183 -19.82 -14.60 2.10
N LEU A 184 -20.18 -13.35 2.44
CA LEU A 184 -20.59 -12.33 1.45
C LEU A 184 -19.45 -11.37 1.04
N PHE A 185 -18.33 -11.44 1.72
CA PHE A 185 -17.14 -10.66 1.39
C PHE A 185 -15.89 -11.52 1.59
N GLY A 186 -14.97 -11.50 0.64
CA GLY A 186 -13.73 -12.25 0.74
C GLY A 186 -12.57 -11.58 0.01
N CYS A 187 -11.37 -11.76 0.56
CA CYS A 187 -10.13 -11.24 0.05
C CYS A 187 -9.12 -12.36 -0.18
N GLU A 188 -8.29 -12.22 -1.19
CA GLU A 188 -7.20 -13.13 -1.46
C GLU A 188 -6.03 -12.41 -2.13
N HIS A 189 -4.83 -12.74 -1.67
CA HIS A 189 -3.58 -12.40 -2.32
C HIS A 189 -3.46 -13.15 -3.65
N GLN A 190 -3.36 -12.42 -4.76
CA GLN A 190 -3.31 -13.00 -6.10
C GLN A 190 -1.86 -13.36 -6.47
N THR A 191 -1.66 -14.60 -6.88
CA THR A 191 -0.36 -15.19 -7.26
C THR A 191 -0.24 -15.40 -8.77
N SER A 192 -1.34 -15.28 -9.52
CA SER A 192 -1.37 -15.29 -10.98
C SER A 192 -2.51 -14.42 -11.51
N GLY A 193 -2.67 -14.38 -12.84
CA GLY A 193 -3.73 -13.59 -13.49
C GLY A 193 -3.41 -12.09 -13.57
N ALA A 194 -4.42 -11.30 -13.98
CA ALA A 194 -4.29 -9.87 -14.22
C ALA A 194 -3.99 -9.06 -12.94
N GLN A 195 -4.31 -9.63 -11.77
CA GLN A 195 -4.15 -8.97 -10.48
C GLN A 195 -2.94 -9.48 -9.66
N VAL A 196 -2.03 -10.25 -10.28
CA VAL A 196 -0.86 -10.82 -9.61
C VAL A 196 -0.08 -9.78 -8.79
N GLY A 197 0.27 -10.14 -7.55
CA GLY A 197 0.98 -9.27 -6.61
C GLY A 197 0.09 -8.34 -5.79
N ASN A 198 -1.20 -8.22 -6.12
CA ASN A 198 -2.17 -7.46 -5.36
C ASN A 198 -3.02 -8.35 -4.45
N VAL A 199 -3.72 -7.71 -3.49
CA VAL A 199 -4.88 -8.28 -2.83
C VAL A 199 -6.11 -7.95 -3.66
N LEU A 200 -6.89 -8.97 -4.02
CA LEU A 200 -8.21 -8.82 -4.61
C LEU A 200 -9.26 -9.18 -3.57
N CYS A 201 -10.23 -8.30 -3.36
CA CYS A 201 -11.43 -8.61 -2.59
C CYS A 201 -12.69 -8.47 -3.44
N VAL A 202 -13.69 -9.29 -3.16
CA VAL A 202 -15.02 -9.22 -3.77
C VAL A 202 -16.10 -9.16 -2.72
N LYS A 203 -17.14 -8.37 -3.00
CA LYS A 203 -18.38 -8.26 -2.23
C LYS A 203 -19.52 -8.78 -3.08
N ILE A 204 -20.30 -9.72 -2.55
CA ILE A 204 -21.49 -10.27 -3.20
C ILE A 204 -22.75 -10.01 -2.36
N ASN A 205 -23.92 -10.08 -2.97
CA ASN A 205 -25.19 -10.12 -2.22
C ASN A 205 -25.58 -11.57 -1.86
N ALA A 206 -26.67 -11.73 -1.10
CA ALA A 206 -27.20 -13.03 -0.69
C ALA A 206 -27.70 -13.90 -1.87
N GLN A 207 -27.90 -13.30 -3.04
CA GLN A 207 -28.26 -14.00 -4.29
C GLN A 207 -27.01 -14.43 -5.09
N GLY A 208 -25.81 -14.14 -4.59
CA GLY A 208 -24.55 -14.48 -5.25
C GLY A 208 -24.15 -13.53 -6.38
N GLN A 209 -24.74 -12.34 -6.48
CA GLN A 209 -24.37 -11.33 -7.48
C GLN A 209 -23.19 -10.51 -6.99
N LEU A 210 -22.17 -10.32 -7.84
CA LEU A 210 -21.06 -9.41 -7.57
C LEU A 210 -21.59 -7.98 -7.43
N LEU A 211 -21.25 -7.33 -6.32
CA LEU A 211 -21.59 -5.94 -6.04
C LEU A 211 -20.41 -5.02 -6.30
N ARG A 212 -19.24 -5.37 -5.78
CA ARG A 212 -18.01 -4.56 -5.89
C ARG A 212 -16.78 -5.46 -5.77
N ALA A 213 -15.72 -5.07 -6.46
CA ALA A 213 -14.39 -5.62 -6.26
C ALA A 213 -13.39 -4.52 -5.87
N TYR A 214 -12.36 -4.91 -5.11
CA TYR A 214 -11.35 -4.03 -4.54
C TYR A 214 -9.99 -4.63 -4.87
N VAL A 215 -9.08 -3.85 -5.43
CA VAL A 215 -7.70 -4.25 -5.70
C VAL A 215 -6.78 -3.28 -5.00
N PHE A 216 -5.90 -3.80 -4.15
CA PHE A 216 -4.96 -2.97 -3.41
C PHE A 216 -3.67 -3.71 -3.09
N PHE A 217 -2.63 -2.94 -2.83
CA PHE A 217 -1.45 -3.39 -2.10
C PHE A 217 -1.51 -2.77 -0.70
N TYR A 218 -0.87 -3.39 0.29
CA TYR A 218 -0.80 -2.84 1.64
C TYR A 218 0.56 -3.07 2.28
N SER A 219 0.93 -2.16 3.16
CA SER A 219 2.06 -2.33 4.07
C SER A 219 1.53 -2.49 5.49
N VAL A 220 1.50 -3.74 5.95
CA VAL A 220 1.11 -4.15 7.31
C VAL A 220 -0.34 -3.83 7.66
N ASN A 221 -0.65 -2.55 7.90
CA ASN A 221 -1.95 -2.09 8.38
C ASN A 221 -2.66 -1.12 7.43
N GLU A 222 -1.96 -0.56 6.44
CA GLU A 222 -2.51 0.50 5.58
C GLU A 222 -2.14 0.22 4.14
N GLY A 223 -3.02 0.61 3.22
CA GLY A 223 -2.83 0.35 1.80
C GLY A 223 -3.70 1.22 0.93
N GLU A 224 -3.43 1.14 -0.36
CA GLU A 224 -4.09 1.95 -1.37
C GLU A 224 -4.33 1.11 -2.62
N GLY A 225 -5.28 1.56 -3.42
CA GLY A 225 -5.55 0.95 -4.71
C GLY A 225 -6.82 1.54 -5.30
N PHE A 226 -7.66 0.66 -5.84
CA PHE A 226 -8.93 1.08 -6.42
C PHE A 226 -10.04 0.08 -6.13
N SER A 227 -11.28 0.55 -6.22
CA SER A 227 -12.46 -0.30 -6.20
C SER A 227 -13.33 0.00 -7.43
N ARG A 228 -14.17 -0.98 -7.79
CA ARG A 228 -15.08 -0.84 -8.92
C ARG A 228 -16.36 -1.61 -8.64
N LEU A 229 -17.50 -0.98 -8.86
CA LEU A 229 -18.80 -1.68 -8.89
C LEU A 229 -18.81 -2.75 -9.98
N SER A 230 -19.65 -3.77 -9.81
CA SER A 230 -19.88 -4.75 -10.87
C SER A 230 -20.39 -4.08 -12.16
N GLY A 231 -19.77 -4.40 -13.31
CA GLY A 231 -20.07 -3.82 -14.63
C GLY A 231 -19.26 -2.56 -14.99
N SER A 232 -19.88 -1.63 -15.72
CA SER A 232 -19.24 -0.42 -16.28
C SER A 232 -18.95 0.70 -15.27
N GLY A 233 -18.83 0.38 -13.98
CA GLY A 233 -18.52 1.36 -12.95
C GLY A 233 -17.14 2.00 -13.18
N ALA A 234 -17.03 3.31 -13.00
CA ALA A 234 -15.73 3.98 -13.02
C ALA A 234 -14.87 3.48 -11.85
N GLN A 235 -13.56 3.39 -12.03
CA GLN A 235 -12.66 3.10 -10.92
C GLN A 235 -12.73 4.21 -9.87
N GLN A 236 -12.89 3.82 -8.62
CA GLN A 236 -12.84 4.70 -7.45
C GLN A 236 -11.49 4.53 -6.76
N LEU A 237 -10.92 5.61 -6.23
CA LEU A 237 -9.75 5.53 -5.38
C LEU A 237 -10.08 4.77 -4.11
N LEU A 238 -9.14 3.97 -3.62
CA LEU A 238 -9.34 3.16 -2.43
C LEU A 238 -8.23 3.42 -1.43
N SER A 239 -8.62 3.72 -0.19
CA SER A 239 -7.77 3.68 1.00
C SER A 239 -8.24 2.55 1.90
N ILE A 240 -7.32 1.70 2.33
CA ILE A 240 -7.61 0.60 3.26
C ILE A 240 -6.85 0.77 4.56
N ARG A 241 -7.50 0.44 5.67
CA ARG A 241 -6.89 0.41 7.00
C ARG A 241 -7.37 -0.77 7.81
N ARG A 242 -6.41 -1.51 8.34
CA ARG A 242 -6.57 -2.58 9.32
C ARG A 242 -6.77 -1.97 10.70
N LEU A 243 -7.79 -2.44 11.41
CA LEU A 243 -8.19 -1.99 12.73
C LEU A 243 -7.82 -2.99 13.85
N THR A 244 -7.42 -4.20 13.46
CA THR A 244 -6.98 -5.26 14.38
C THR A 244 -5.76 -5.99 13.85
N THR A 245 -4.97 -6.60 14.73
CA THR A 245 -3.99 -7.61 14.32
C THR A 245 -4.70 -8.80 13.65
N PRO A 246 -3.95 -9.70 12.97
CA PRO A 246 -4.50 -10.95 12.45
C PRO A 246 -5.16 -11.83 13.51
N GLN A 247 -4.79 -11.65 14.77
CA GLN A 247 -5.35 -12.34 15.93
C GLN A 247 -6.56 -11.61 16.53
N ASN A 248 -7.17 -10.67 15.80
CA ASN A 248 -8.30 -9.84 16.24
C ASN A 248 -8.01 -8.97 17.48
N VAL A 249 -6.75 -8.65 17.77
CA VAL A 249 -6.39 -7.70 18.83
C VAL A 249 -6.53 -6.29 18.28
N GLY A 250 -7.36 -5.45 18.88
CA GLY A 250 -7.57 -4.08 18.41
C GLY A 250 -6.29 -3.25 18.45
N THR A 251 -5.98 -2.55 17.36
CA THR A 251 -4.84 -1.62 17.28
C THR A 251 -5.31 -0.24 17.70
N GLY A 252 -5.47 -0.03 19.02
CA GLY A 252 -6.01 1.22 19.58
C GLY A 252 -7.55 1.26 19.70
N LEU A 253 -8.22 0.14 19.44
CA LEU A 253 -9.66 -0.05 19.68
C LEU A 253 -9.85 -1.14 20.74
N ILE A 254 -10.71 -0.90 21.73
CA ILE A 254 -11.12 -1.95 22.69
C ILE A 254 -12.34 -2.64 22.09
N TYR A 255 -12.20 -3.92 21.74
CA TYR A 255 -13.30 -4.72 21.23
C TYR A 255 -13.38 -6.06 21.98
N LYS A 256 -14.59 -6.51 22.30
CA LYS A 256 -14.82 -7.83 22.90
C LYS A 256 -14.64 -8.88 21.82
N ALA A 257 -13.75 -9.85 22.04
CA ALA A 257 -13.63 -10.99 21.13
C ALA A 257 -15.01 -11.69 21.01
N GLY A 258 -15.57 -11.71 19.81
CA GLY A 258 -16.75 -12.51 19.49
C GLY A 258 -16.37 -13.97 19.30
N GLU A 259 -17.30 -14.89 19.55
CA GLU A 259 -17.12 -16.31 19.24
C GLU A 259 -16.90 -16.49 17.72
N GLN A 260 -15.79 -17.13 17.36
CA GLN A 260 -15.50 -17.47 15.97
C GLN A 260 -16.42 -18.60 15.53
N GLN A 261 -17.47 -18.27 14.82
CA GLN A 261 -18.28 -19.26 14.12
C GLN A 261 -17.62 -19.59 12.77
N PRO A 262 -17.49 -20.88 12.39
CA PRO A 262 -17.00 -21.25 11.07
C PRO A 262 -17.85 -20.60 9.97
N ALA A 263 -17.24 -19.86 9.06
CA ALA A 263 -17.96 -19.30 7.92
C ALA A 263 -18.39 -20.42 6.97
N GLN A 264 -19.63 -20.36 6.49
CA GLN A 264 -20.06 -21.14 5.34
C GLN A 264 -19.78 -20.33 4.06
N GLU A 265 -18.90 -20.84 3.20
CA GLU A 265 -18.59 -20.19 1.92
C GLU A 265 -19.82 -20.17 1.01
N HIS A 266 -20.17 -18.99 0.50
CA HIS A 266 -21.18 -18.89 -0.56
C HIS A 266 -20.54 -19.31 -1.90
N PRO A 267 -21.11 -20.28 -2.66
CA PRO A 267 -20.47 -20.82 -3.88
C PRO A 267 -20.08 -19.75 -4.92
N ALA A 268 -20.90 -18.69 -5.05
CA ALA A 268 -20.62 -17.60 -5.99
C ALA A 268 -19.40 -16.73 -5.59
N LEU A 269 -18.98 -16.72 -4.33
CA LEU A 269 -17.89 -15.87 -3.85
C LEU A 269 -16.58 -16.21 -4.58
N ARG A 270 -16.21 -17.48 -4.58
CA ARG A 270 -15.02 -18.00 -5.27
C ARG A 270 -15.09 -17.83 -6.77
N PHE A 271 -16.26 -18.07 -7.35
CA PHE A 271 -16.49 -17.91 -8.78
C PHE A 271 -16.20 -16.46 -9.22
N HIS A 272 -16.77 -15.47 -8.52
CA HIS A 272 -16.54 -14.06 -8.86
C HIS A 272 -15.10 -13.63 -8.58
N LEU A 273 -14.49 -14.10 -7.49
CA LEU A 273 -13.08 -13.82 -7.20
C LEU A 273 -12.17 -14.33 -8.34
N GLY A 274 -12.37 -15.58 -8.78
CA GLY A 274 -11.59 -16.19 -9.86
C GLY A 274 -11.77 -15.49 -11.20
N ASN A 275 -13.00 -15.14 -11.58
CA ASN A 275 -13.26 -14.44 -12.84
C ASN A 275 -12.64 -13.04 -12.85
N VAL A 276 -12.81 -12.25 -11.78
CA VAL A 276 -12.23 -10.89 -11.71
C VAL A 276 -10.71 -10.95 -11.69
N ALA A 277 -10.12 -11.97 -11.06
CA ALA A 277 -8.68 -12.17 -11.05
C ALA A 277 -8.11 -12.55 -12.41
N ALA A 278 -8.80 -13.42 -13.14
CA ALA A 278 -8.36 -13.93 -14.44
C ALA A 278 -8.56 -12.90 -15.56
N ASP A 279 -9.77 -12.36 -15.65
CA ASP A 279 -10.23 -11.58 -16.81
C ASP A 279 -10.25 -10.07 -16.54
N GLY A 280 -9.94 -9.66 -15.31
CA GLY A 280 -10.06 -8.27 -14.87
C GLY A 280 -11.51 -7.87 -14.60
N PHE A 281 -11.75 -6.57 -14.51
CA PHE A 281 -13.09 -6.04 -14.33
C PHE A 281 -13.76 -5.96 -15.70
N ALA A 282 -14.84 -6.71 -15.91
CA ALA A 282 -15.63 -6.60 -17.14
C ALA A 282 -16.11 -5.15 -17.34
N ASP A 283 -15.97 -4.66 -18.57
CA ASP A 283 -16.43 -3.33 -18.99
C ASP A 283 -17.93 -3.23 -19.21
#